data_AF-A0A1Q8BBT1-F1
#
_entry.id   AF-A0A1Q8BBT1-F1
#
_cell.length_a   1.000
_cell.length_b   1.000
_cell.length_c   1.000
_cell.angle_alpha   90.00
_cell.angle_beta   90.00
_cell.angle_gamma   90.00
#
_symmetry.space_group_name_H-M   'P 1'
#
loop_
_entity.id
_entity.type
_entity.pdbx_description
1 polymer ?
#
loop_
_entity_poly.entity_id
_entity_poly.type
_entity_poly.pdbx_seq_one_letter_code
_entity_poly.pdbx_strand_id
1 'polypeptide(L)' 'MTRTIQVDEKTLKSLMTLKKELKARSYQEVITILVSQKRGLPSSLFGLSKGSKPFQREPEDEHVL' A
#
# COMPACT_ATOMS: atom_id res chain seq x y z
N MET A 1 18.84 -6.98 -3.58
CA MET A 1 19.98 -6.15 -3.10
C MET A 1 19.51 -5.31 -1.94
N THR A 2 20.20 -5.37 -0.80
CA THR A 2 19.93 -4.51 0.34
C THR A 2 20.66 -3.18 0.17
N ARG A 3 20.00 -2.07 0.48
CA ARG A 3 20.60 -0.73 0.49
C ARG A 3 20.41 -0.13 1.87
N THR A 4 21.43 0.55 2.38
CA THR A 4 21.37 1.25 3.66
C THR A 4 20.98 2.71 3.43
N ILE A 5 20.14 3.24 4.32
CA ILE A 5 19.75 4.64 4.35
C ILE A 5 20.19 5.18 5.69
N GLN A 6 21.00 6.23 5.69
CA GLN A 6 21.38 6.93 6.90
C GLN A 6 20.37 8.06 7.17
N VAL A 7 19.91 8.16 8.41
CA VAL A 7 18.97 9.17 8.86
C VAL A 7 19.44 9.74 10.18
N ASP A 8 19.03 10.97 10.47
CA ASP A 8 19.29 11.62 11.75
C ASP A 8 18.41 11.04 12.87
N GLU A 9 18.78 11.32 14.12
CA GLU A 9 18.11 10.76 15.29
C GLU A 9 16.65 11.23 15.42
N LYS A 10 16.33 12.46 14.98
CA LYS A 10 14.96 12.98 15.03
C LYS A 10 14.07 12.20 14.08
N THR A 11 14.53 11.96 12.86
CA THR A 11 13.81 11.14 11.88
C THR A 11 13.64 9.70 12.35
N LEU A 12 14.66 9.11 12.99
CA LEU A 12 14.54 7.78 13.59
C LEU A 12 13.42 7.72 14.65
N LYS A 13 13.35 8.73 15.54
CA LYS A 13 12.28 8.82 16.55
C LYS A 13 10.90 8.93 15.89
N SER A 14 10.74 9.78 14.88
CA SER A 14 9.48 9.89 14.13
C SER A 14 9.08 8.58 13.46
N LEU A 15 10.04 7.87 12.84
CA LEU A 15 9.79 6.55 12.24
C LEU A 15 9.38 5.50 13.27
N MET A 16 9.94 5.56 14.48
CA MET A 16 9.57 4.65 15.58
C MET A 16 8.14 4.91 16.08
N THR A 17 7.73 6.17 16.19
CA THR A 17 6.34 6.53 16.54
C THR A 17 5.37 6.06 15.46
N LEU A 18 5.66 6.38 14.20
CA LEU A 18 4.85 5.95 13.05
C LEU A 18 4.76 4.43 12.91
N LYS A 19 5.84 3.71 13.24
CA LYS A 19 5.83 2.24 13.26
C LYS A 19 4.78 1.69 14.22
N LYS A 20 4.63 2.30 15.41
CA LYS A 20 3.63 1.89 16.40
C LYS A 20 2.21 2.24 15.95
N GLU A 21 2.01 3.45 15.44
CA GLU A 21 0.69 3.94 14.98
C GLU A 21 0.17 3.10 13.81
N LEU A 22 1.03 2.81 12.83
CA LEU A 22 0.70 2.02 11.64
C LEU A 22 0.75 0.51 11.88
N LYS A 23 1.13 0.08 13.10
CA LYS A 23 1.35 -1.34 13.47
C LYS A 23 2.27 -2.08 12.48
N ALA A 24 3.25 -1.37 11.93
CA ALA A 24 4.16 -1.91 10.93
C ALA A 24 5.24 -2.80 11.56
N ARG A 25 5.63 -3.86 10.86
CA ARG A 25 6.65 -4.83 11.30
C ARG A 25 8.06 -4.27 11.18
N SER A 26 8.31 -3.45 10.15
CA SER A 26 9.64 -2.87 9.87
C SER A 26 9.58 -1.39 9.48
N TYR A 27 10.70 -0.68 9.57
CA TYR A 27 10.80 0.69 9.05
C TYR A 27 10.61 0.76 7.53
N GLN A 28 10.98 -0.31 6.83
CA GLN A 28 10.80 -0.40 5.38
C GLN A 28 9.31 -0.45 5.01
N GLU A 29 8.51 -1.16 5.82
CA GLU A 29 7.05 -1.18 5.69
C GLU A 29 6.45 0.20 5.98
N VAL A 30 6.91 0.90 7.03
CA VAL A 30 6.49 2.29 7.33
C VAL A 30 6.75 3.20 6.12
N ILE A 31 7.96 3.17 5.57
CA ILE A 31 8.31 3.98 4.40
C ILE A 31 7.40 3.65 3.21
N THR A 32 7.11 2.36 2.99
CA THR A 32 6.27 1.92 1.87
C THR A 32 4.83 2.41 2.03
N ILE A 33 4.27 2.33 3.24
CA ILE A 33 2.92 2.83 3.56
C ILE A 33 2.86 4.35 3.35
N LEU A 34 3.84 5.10 3.85
CA LEU A 34 3.91 6.56 3.68
C LEU A 34 4.01 6.97 2.21
N VAL A 35 4.83 6.25 1.42
CA VAL A 35 4.94 6.48 -0.03
C VAL A 35 3.62 6.21 -0.73
N SER A 36 2.93 5.11 -0.38
CA SER A 36 1.62 4.78 -0.93
C SER A 36 0.57 5.84 -0.58
N GLN A 37 0.50 6.26 0.68
CA GLN A 37 -0.40 7.32 1.14
C GLN A 37 -0.14 8.64 0.41
N LYS A 38 1.12 9.05 0.27
CA LYS A 38 1.48 10.30 -0.43
C LYS A 38 1.12 10.26 -1.91
N ARG A 39 1.15 9.07 -2.53
CA ARG A 39 0.77 8.84 -3.93
C ARG A 39 -0.72 8.57 -4.12
N GLY A 40 -1.52 8.51 -3.05
CA GLY A 40 -2.94 8.16 -3.12
C GLY A 40 -3.19 6.71 -3.56
N LEU A 41 -2.20 5.83 -3.39
CA LEU A 41 -2.34 4.42 -3.74
C LEU A 41 -3.15 3.72 -2.64
N PRO A 42 -4.25 3.00 -2.98
CA PRO A 42 -4.98 2.23 -2.01
C PRO A 42 -4.16 1.05 -1.49
N SER A 43 -4.58 0.50 -0.35
CA SER A 43 -3.93 -0.63 0.33
C SER A 43 -3.83 -1.89 -0.52
N SER A 44 -4.67 -2.00 -1.56
CA SER A 44 -4.61 -3.03 -2.59
C SER A 44 -4.36 -2.38 -3.95
N LEU A 45 -3.24 -2.73 -4.59
CA LEU A 45 -2.98 -2.38 -5.99
C LEU A 45 -3.77 -3.28 -6.97
N PHE A 46 -4.55 -4.25 -6.47
CA PHE A 46 -5.39 -5.11 -7.28
C PHE A 46 -6.50 -4.25 -7.92
N GLY A 47 -6.51 -4.18 -9.26
CA GLY A 47 -7.44 -3.32 -10.01
C GLY A 47 -6.96 -1.87 -10.22
N LEU A 48 -5.71 -1.54 -9.85
CA LEU A 48 -5.12 -0.22 -10.06
C LEU A 48 -4.26 -0.12 -11.33
N SER A 49 -4.54 -0.92 -12.35
CA SER A 49 -3.94 -0.68 -13.66
C SER A 49 -4.53 0.62 -14.21
N LYS A 50 -3.70 1.47 -14.84
CA LYS A 50 -4.22 2.62 -15.57
C LYS A 50 -5.17 2.11 -16.66
N GLY A 51 -6.48 2.25 -16.45
CA GLY A 51 -7.52 1.83 -17.40
C GLY A 51 -8.40 0.67 -16.93
N SER A 52 -8.10 -0.03 -15.83
CA SER A 52 -8.99 -1.09 -15.32
C SER A 52 -10.17 -0.50 -14.56
N LYS A 53 -11.39 -0.90 -14.96
CA LYS A 53 -12.62 -0.65 -14.19
C LYS A 53 -12.76 -1.72 -13.09
N PRO A 54 -13.44 -1.40 -11.96
CA PRO A 54 -13.83 -2.41 -10.98
C PRO A 54 -14.61 -3.53 -11.68
N PHE A 55 -14.40 -4.78 -11.24
CA PHE A 55 -15.15 -5.92 -11.75
C PHE A 55 -16.65 -5.69 -11.52
N GLN A 56 -17.43 -5.71 -12.60
CA GLN A 56 -18.88 -5.72 -12.57
C GLN A 56 -19.33 -7.10 -13.01
N ARG A 57 -20.04 -7.83 -12.14
CA ARG A 57 -20.62 -9.12 -12.49
C ARG A 57 -21.80 -8.86 -13.42
N GLU A 58 -21.65 -9.20 -14.69
CA GLU A 58 -22.76 -9.19 -15.64
C GLU A 58 -23.76 -10.31 -15.26
N PRO A 59 -25.07 -10.07 -15.41
CA PRO A 59 -26.07 -11.13 -15.21
C PRO A 59 -25.83 -12.24 -16.24
N GLU A 60 -25.68 -13.47 -15.76
CA GLU A 60 -25.55 -14.65 -16.60
C GLU A 60 -26.92 -14.94 -17.22
N ASP A 61 -27.00 -15.06 -18.54
CA ASP A 61 -28.24 -15.47 -19.22
C ASP A 61 -28.60 -16.90 -18.79
N GLU A 62 -29.85 -17.07 -18.34
CA GLU A 62 -30.40 -18.39 -18.00
C GLU A 62 -30.34 -19.28 -19.25
N HIS A 63 -29.45 -20.27 -19.23
CA HIS A 63 -29.43 -21.31 -20.25
C HIS A 63 -30.64 -22.21 -20.03
N VAL A 64 -31.64 -22.06 -20.91
CA VAL A 64 -32.76 -23.00 -21.01
C VAL A 64 -32.25 -24.27 -21.70
N LEU A 65 -32.26 -25.39 -20.98
CA LEU A 65 -31.90 -26.73 -21.44
C LEU A 65 -32.91 -27.31 -22.43
#